data_AF-T0DNX9-F1
#
_entry.id   AF-T0DNX9-F1
#
_cell.length_a   1.000
_cell.length_b   1.000
_cell.length_c   1.000
_cell.angle_alpha   90.00
_cell.angle_beta   90.00
_cell.angle_gamma   90.00
#
_symmetry.space_group_name_H-M   'P 1'
#
loop_
_entity.id
_entity.type
_entity.pdbx_description
1 polymer ?
#
loop_
_entity_poly.entity_id
_entity_poly.type
_entity_poly.pdbx_seq_one_letter_code
_entity_poly.pdbx_strand_id
1 'polypeptide(L)'
;MSDKLTIPTFEVYVLSQEECFDGAVVAPDKQSFASDMPDIDKIIQNHQALLVYDSTWRYIPFHQIRMITRGKRRFALAWPLA
;
A
#
# COMPACT_ATOMS: atom_id res chain seq x y z
N MET A 1 -15.03 18.15 -2.20
CA MET A 1 -15.64 17.02 -1.46
C MET A 1 -14.64 15.87 -1.57
N SER A 2 -14.21 15.26 -0.46
CA SER A 2 -13.29 14.11 -0.52
C SER A 2 -14.14 12.85 -0.63
N ASP A 3 -14.11 12.22 -1.79
CA ASP A 3 -14.80 10.95 -1.99
C ASP A 3 -13.99 9.86 -1.30
N LYS A 4 -14.64 9.10 -0.42
CA LYS A 4 -14.02 7.92 0.20
C LYS A 4 -14.04 6.79 -0.81
N LEU A 5 -12.88 6.49 -1.40
CA LEU A 5 -12.72 5.35 -2.28
C LEU A 5 -12.59 4.07 -1.45
N THR A 6 -13.27 3.02 -1.91
CA THR A 6 -13.15 1.69 -1.32
C THR A 6 -12.02 0.95 -2.04
N ILE A 7 -10.85 0.91 -1.42
CA ILE A 7 -9.60 0.37 -1.99
C ILE A 7 -9.32 -1.01 -1.36
N PRO A 8 -8.87 -2.02 -2.13
CA PRO A 8 -8.44 -3.29 -1.54
C PRO A 8 -7.24 -3.10 -0.61
N THR A 9 -7.14 -3.92 0.43
CA THR A 9 -5.95 -3.96 1.28
C THR A 9 -4.97 -5.04 0.82
N PHE A 10 -3.73 -4.88 1.23
CA PHE A 10 -2.65 -5.83 1.03
C PHE A 10 -1.89 -6.01 2.34
N GLU A 11 -1.44 -7.23 2.57
CA GLU A 11 -0.56 -7.59 3.68
C GLU A 11 0.88 -7.51 3.18
N VAL A 12 1.65 -6.54 3.67
CA VAL A 12 3.06 -6.35 3.31
C VAL A 12 3.95 -6.87 4.43
N TYR A 13 4.68 -7.94 4.14
CA TYR A 13 5.65 -8.54 5.06
C TYR A 13 7.01 -7.92 4.81
N VAL A 14 7.65 -7.41 5.86
CA VAL A 14 9.01 -6.85 5.79
C VAL A 14 10.04 -7.81 6.39
N LEU A 15 11.30 -7.71 5.95
CA LEU A 15 12.38 -8.60 6.41
C LEU A 15 12.71 -8.44 7.90
N SER A 16 12.49 -7.25 8.46
CA SER A 16 12.89 -6.89 9.82
C SER A 16 11.82 -7.14 10.88
N GLN A 17 10.63 -7.60 10.51
CA GLN A 17 9.50 -7.77 11.43
C GLN A 17 8.75 -9.07 11.15
N GLU A 18 8.21 -9.70 12.20
CA GLU A 18 7.37 -10.90 12.07
C GLU A 18 5.94 -10.56 11.61
N GLU A 19 5.42 -9.40 12.02
CA GLU A 19 4.09 -8.93 11.65
C GLU A 19 4.08 -8.25 10.26
N CYS A 20 2.92 -8.30 9.59
CA CYS A 20 2.68 -7.62 8.33
C CYS A 20 1.90 -6.32 8.52
N PHE A 21 2.11 -5.37 7.61
CA PHE A 21 1.25 -4.20 7.49
C PHE A 21 0.05 -4.54 6.59
N ASP A 22 -1.16 -4.62 7.16
CA ASP A 22 -2.42 -4.80 6.40
C ASP A 22 -3.07 -3.45 6.15
N GLY A 23 -3.03 -2.99 4.90
CA GLY A 23 -3.53 -1.66 4.56
C GLY A 23 -3.67 -1.41 3.06
N ALA A 24 -4.19 -0.23 2.73
CA ALA A 24 -4.21 0.22 1.33
C ALA A 24 -2.78 0.53 0.88
N VAL A 25 -2.37 -0.03 -0.26
CA VAL A 25 -1.06 0.27 -0.85
C VAL A 25 -1.19 1.45 -1.79
N VAL A 26 -0.34 2.45 -1.59
CA VAL A 26 -0.30 3.72 -2.28
C VAL A 26 1.12 3.97 -2.78
N ALA A 27 1.25 4.67 -3.91
CA ALA A 27 2.54 5.17 -4.34
C ALA A 27 3.12 6.16 -3.31
N PRO A 28 4.46 6.20 -3.13
CA PRO A 28 5.10 7.15 -2.22
C PRO A 28 4.79 8.63 -2.50
N ASP A 29 4.51 8.98 -3.75
CA ASP A 29 4.09 10.33 -4.16
C ASP A 29 2.60 10.63 -3.89
N LYS A 30 1.85 9.62 -3.41
CA LYS A 30 0.41 9.67 -3.13
C LYS A 30 -0.48 9.97 -4.35
N GLN A 31 0.02 9.81 -5.58
CA GLN A 31 -0.73 10.10 -6.80
C GLN A 31 -1.51 8.88 -7.33
N SER A 32 -1.14 7.67 -6.90
CA SER A 32 -1.79 6.43 -7.31
C SER A 32 -1.90 5.44 -6.16
N PHE A 33 -2.81 4.49 -6.27
CA PHE A 33 -3.00 3.39 -5.32
C PHE A 33 -3.08 2.05 -6.07
N ALA A 34 -2.77 0.97 -5.37
CA ALA A 34 -2.86 -0.37 -5.94
C ALA A 34 -4.29 -0.91 -5.87
N SER A 35 -4.84 -1.31 -7.01
CA SER A 35 -6.12 -2.02 -7.09
C SER A 35 -5.94 -3.54 -7.19
N ASP A 36 -4.76 -3.98 -7.61
CA ASP A 36 -4.35 -5.37 -7.73
C ASP A 36 -2.82 -5.53 -7.59
N MET A 37 -2.30 -6.74 -7.80
CA MET A 37 -0.87 -7.02 -7.72
C MET A 37 -0.05 -6.35 -8.85
N PRO A 38 -0.49 -6.37 -10.12
CA PRO A 38 0.16 -5.62 -11.19
C PRO A 38 0.37 -4.13 -10.88
N ASP A 39 -0.59 -3.47 -10.22
CA ASP A 39 -0.41 -2.07 -9.81
C ASP A 39 0.66 -1.90 -8.72
N ILE A 40 0.76 -2.84 -7.78
CA ILE A 40 1.87 -2.85 -6.79
C ILE A 40 3.21 -2.95 -7.52
N ASP A 41 3.33 -3.87 -8.48
CA ASP A 41 4.57 -4.05 -9.25
C ASP A 41 4.96 -2.76 -9.98
N LYS A 42 4.01 -2.05 -10.60
CA LYS A 42 4.25 -0.74 -11.22
C LYS A 42 4.74 0.30 -10.22
N ILE A 43 4.12 0.38 -9.05
CA ILE A 43 4.52 1.32 -7.99
C ILE A 43 5.96 1.01 -7.54
N ILE A 44 6.27 -0.26 -7.27
CA ILE A 44 7.62 -0.68 -6.88
C ILE A 44 8.63 -0.36 -7.97
N GLN A 45 8.32 -0.63 -9.25
CA GLN A 45 9.22 -0.33 -10.36
C GLN A 45 9.54 1.15 -10.46
N ASN A 46 8.52 2.01 -10.34
CA ASN A 46 8.65 3.46 -10.51
C ASN A 46 9.31 4.15 -9.30
N HIS A 47 9.01 3.70 -8.07
CA HIS A 47 9.40 4.40 -6.85
C HIS A 47 10.41 3.65 -5.98
N GLN A 48 10.67 2.37 -6.26
CA GLN A 48 11.52 1.50 -5.43
C GLN A 48 11.08 1.42 -3.95
N ALA A 49 9.80 1.68 -3.69
CA ALA A 49 9.18 1.67 -2.36
C ALA A 49 7.65 1.62 -2.46
N LEU A 50 7.01 1.30 -1.33
CA LEU A 50 5.56 1.36 -1.14
C LEU A 50 5.20 2.26 0.04
N LEU A 51 3.99 2.82 -0.02
CA LEU A 51 3.36 3.48 1.11
C LEU A 51 2.11 2.67 1.52
N VAL A 52 2.07 2.12 2.72
CA VAL A 52 0.93 1.35 3.24
C VAL A 52 0.16 2.20 4.24
N TYR A 53 -1.17 2.22 4.12
CA TYR A 53 -2.05 2.88 5.08
C TYR A 53 -2.82 1.86 5.91
N ASP A 54 -2.38 1.66 7.17
CA ASP A 54 -2.89 0.69 8.14
C ASP A 54 -3.62 1.35 9.33
N SER A 55 -4.13 2.59 9.12
CA SER A 55 -4.46 3.64 10.12
C SER A 55 -3.32 4.64 10.37
N THR A 56 -2.10 4.29 9.97
CA THR A 56 -0.96 5.21 9.87
C THR A 56 -0.26 5.04 8.53
N TRP A 57 0.50 6.06 8.10
CA TRP A 57 1.31 5.93 6.89
C TRP A 57 2.62 5.21 7.18
N ARG A 58 2.85 4.09 6.50
CA ARG A 58 4.06 3.28 6.61
C ARG A 58 4.83 3.34 5.29
N TYR A 59 6.02 3.90 5.33
CA TYR A 59 6.94 3.87 4.19
C TYR A 59 7.79 2.61 4.22
N ILE A 60 7.76 1.83 3.15
CA ILE A 60 8.45 0.53 3.06
C ILE A 60 9.32 0.53 1.79
N PRO A 61 10.66 0.64 1.94
CA PRO A 61 11.57 0.49 0.81
C PRO A 61 11.50 -0.90 0.18
N PHE A 62 11.67 -1.01 -1.14
CA PHE A 62 11.61 -2.29 -1.86
C PHE A 62 12.52 -3.37 -1.27
N HIS A 63 13.76 -3.01 -0.92
CA HIS A 63 14.73 -3.96 -0.35
C HIS A 63 14.33 -4.52 1.02
N GLN A 64 13.34 -3.92 1.70
CA GLN A 64 12.80 -4.43 2.96
C GLN A 64 11.59 -5.33 2.76
N ILE A 65 10.97 -5.31 1.57
CA ILE A 65 9.79 -6.11 1.27
C ILE A 65 10.22 -7.57 1.11
N ARG A 66 9.65 -8.44 1.94
CA ARG A 66 9.82 -9.89 1.85
C ARG A 66 8.79 -10.53 0.94
N MET A 67 7.52 -10.14 1.12
CA MET A 67 6.37 -10.72 0.43
C MET A 67 5.19 -9.76 0.51
N ILE A 68 4.32 -9.79 -0.50
CA ILE A 68 3.04 -9.07 -0.49
C ILE A 68 1.93 -10.05 -0.84
N THR A 69 0.88 -10.07 -0.03
CA THR A 69 -0.33 -10.89 -0.27
C THR A 69 -1.57 -10.00 -0.32
N ARG A 70 -2.63 -10.48 -0.98
CA ARG A 70 -3.92 -9.76 -0.99
C ARG A 70 -4.51 -9.80 0.41
N GLY A 71 -4.84 -8.62 0.94
CA GLY A 71 -5.57 -8.49 2.18
C GLY A 71 -7.02 -8.92 2.00
N LYS A 72 -7.67 -9.29 3.10
CA LYS A 72 -9.06 -9.79 3.10
C LYS A 72 -10.09 -8.66 3.16
N ARG A 73 -9.64 -7.42 3.27
CA ARG A 73 -10.46 -6.26 3.59
C ARG A 73 -10.44 -5.23 2.47
N ARG A 74 -11.40 -4.33 2.54
CA ARG A 74 -11.43 -3.11 1.75
C ARG A 74 -11.39 -1.93 2.71
N PHE A 75 -10.56 -0.96 2.40
CA PHE A 75 -10.30 0.21 3.20
C PHE A 75 -10.95 1.44 2.55
N ALA A 76 -11.67 2.24 3.35
CA ALA A 76 -12.23 3.49 2.89
C ALA A 76 -11.16 4.59 3.03
N LEU A 77 -10.48 4.90 1.92
CA LEU A 77 -9.43 5.93 1.89
C LEU A 77 -9.99 7.21 1.28
N ALA A 78 -9.76 8.34 1.95
CA ALA A 78 -10.07 9.65 1.39
C ALA A 78 -9.21 9.89 0.13
N TRP A 79 -9.82 10.27 -1.00
CA TRP A 79 -9.09 10.56 -2.22
C TRP A 79 -9.59 11.86 -2.89
N PRO A 80 -8.70 12.68 -3.50
CA PRO A 80 -7.24 12.59 -3.47
C PRO A 80 -6.68 12.75 -2.05
N LEU A 81 -5.49 12.18 -1.82
CA LEU A 81 -4.77 12.32 -0.57
C LEU A 81 -4.23 13.75 -0.46
N ALA A 82 -4.97 14.62 0.23
CA ALA A 82 -4.58 16.01 0.51
C ALA A 82 -3.40 16.11 1.49
#